data_AF-A0A851FXU7-F1
#
_entry.id   AF-A0A851FXU7-F1
#
_cell.length_a   1.000
_cell.length_b   1.000
_cell.length_c   1.000
_cell.angle_alpha   90.00
_cell.angle_beta   90.00
_cell.angle_gamma   90.00
#
_symmetry.space_group_name_H-M   'P 1'
#
loop_
_entity.id
_entity.type
_entity.pdbx_description
1 polymer ?
#
loop_
_entity_poly.entity_id
_entity_poly.type
_entity_poly.pdbx_seq_one_letter_code
_entity_poly.pdbx_strand_id
1 'polypeptide(L)' 'LASVRAFARAVLREEPRLDVLVNNAGVSGLPFTITSEHLEQTFATNYLGPFLLTNLLLG' A
#
# COMPACT_ATOMS: atom_id res chain seq x y z
N LEU A 1 -5.81 -0.47 -4.92
CA LEU A 1 -5.30 0.73 -4.20
C LEU A 1 -6.35 1.38 -3.32
N ALA A 2 -7.66 1.15 -3.53
CA ALA A 2 -8.71 1.64 -2.65
C ALA A 2 -8.51 1.24 -1.16
N SER A 3 -8.08 0.00 -0.90
CA SER A 3 -7.75 -0.49 0.45
C SER A 3 -6.63 0.31 1.12
N VAL A 4 -5.56 0.63 0.38
CA VAL A 4 -4.43 1.45 0.87
C VAL A 4 -4.90 2.83 1.30
N ARG A 5 -5.75 3.48 0.49
CA ARG A 5 -6.33 4.79 0.82
C ARG A 5 -7.25 4.73 2.04
N ALA A 6 -8.06 3.69 2.14
CA ALA A 6 -8.94 3.49 3.29
C ALA A 6 -8.13 3.28 4.57
N PHE A 7 -7.08 2.47 4.52
CA PHE A 7 -6.16 2.25 5.64
C PHE A 7 -5.45 3.53 6.06
N ALA A 8 -4.84 4.27 5.13
CA ALA A 8 -4.16 5.53 5.45
C ALA A 8 -5.09 6.54 6.14
N ARG A 9 -6.35 6.67 5.68
CA ARG A 9 -7.35 7.52 6.33
C ARG A 9 -7.72 7.06 7.74
N ALA A 10 -7.74 5.75 7.99
CA ALA A 10 -8.02 5.23 9.32
C ALA A 10 -6.85 5.53 10.27
N VAL A 11 -5.61 5.27 9.84
CA VAL A 11 -4.41 5.57 10.63
C VAL A 11 -4.33 7.05 10.97
N LEU A 12 -4.47 7.96 10.00
CA LEU A 12 -4.41 9.41 10.25
C LEU A 12 -5.54 9.93 11.16
N ARG A 13 -6.63 9.18 11.32
CA ARG A 13 -7.74 9.52 12.21
C ARG A 13 -7.52 8.98 13.63
N GLU A 14 -6.97 7.78 13.75
CA GLU A 14 -6.88 7.04 15.01
C GLU A 14 -5.54 7.26 15.72
N GLU A 15 -4.47 7.48 14.97
CA GLU A 15 -3.12 7.62 15.51
C GLU A 15 -2.66 9.09 15.43
N PRO A 16 -2.42 9.76 16.58
CA PRO A 16 -2.00 11.16 16.59
C PRO A 16 -0.58 11.39 16.09
N ARG A 17 0.24 10.33 16.01
CA ARG A 17 1.63 10.38 15.57
C ARG A 17 2.09 9.02 15.03
N LEU A 18 2.82 9.04 13.91
CA LEU A 18 3.47 7.87 13.33
C LEU A 18 4.99 8.07 13.34
N ASP A 19 5.70 7.30 14.17
CA ASP A 19 7.16 7.41 14.28
C ASP A 19 7.91 6.50 13.28
N VAL A 20 7.35 5.32 13.00
CA VAL A 20 8.00 4.31 12.15
C VAL A 20 6.96 3.67 11.22
N LEU A 21 7.28 3.63 9.93
CA LEU A 21 6.56 2.86 8.92
C LEU A 21 7.47 1.74 8.41
N VAL A 22 7.02 0.50 8.48
CA VAL A 22 7.74 -0.66 7.96
C VAL A 22 6.98 -1.26 6.77
N ASN A 23 7.43 -0.96 5.55
CA ASN A 23 6.91 -1.54 4.32
C ASN A 23 7.47 -2.97 4.11
N ASN A 24 7.02 -3.93 4.91
CA ASN A 24 7.52 -5.31 4.89
C ASN A 24 6.70 -6.26 3.99
N ALA A 25 5.41 -5.97 3.76
CA ALA A 25 4.55 -6.86 3.01
C ALA A 25 5.02 -6.99 1.55
N GLY A 26 5.16 -8.24 1.08
CA GLY A 26 5.54 -8.53 -0.30
C GLY A 26 5.15 -9.96 -0.68
N VAL A 27 4.88 -10.14 -1.97
CA VAL A 27 4.55 -11.44 -2.58
C VAL A 27 5.57 -11.81 -3.66
N SER A 28 5.80 -13.11 -3.85
CA SER A 28 6.70 -13.64 -4.88
C SER A 28 6.17 -14.99 -5.39
N GLY A 29 6.57 -15.38 -6.61
CA GLY A 29 6.19 -16.65 -7.21
C GLY A 29 4.73 -16.75 -7.64
N LEU A 30 4.01 -15.63 -7.70
CA LEU A 30 2.63 -15.60 -8.20
C LEU A 30 2.60 -15.67 -9.74
N PRO A 31 1.59 -16.33 -10.35
CA PRO A 31 1.37 -16.23 -11.78
C PRO A 31 1.17 -14.77 -12.22
N PHE A 32 1.63 -14.43 -13.43
CA PHE A 32 1.38 -13.12 -14.01
C PHE A 32 -0.13 -12.85 -14.07
N THR A 33 -0.58 -11.87 -13.30
CA THR A 33 -2.00 -11.54 -13.14
C THR A 33 -2.16 -10.03 -13.16
N ILE A 34 -3.21 -9.55 -13.82
CA ILE A 34 -3.58 -8.14 -13.85
C ILE A 34 -4.74 -7.92 -12.87
N THR A 35 -4.59 -6.94 -11.98
CA THR A 35 -5.65 -6.55 -11.03
C THR A 35 -6.80 -5.85 -11.75
N SER A 36 -7.94 -5.68 -11.07
CA SER A 36 -9.07 -4.88 -11.59
C SER A 36 -8.72 -3.40 -11.85
N GLU A 37 -7.58 -2.93 -11.34
CA GLU A 37 -7.05 -1.58 -11.58
C GLU A 37 -6.06 -1.54 -12.76
N HIS A 38 -5.96 -2.60 -13.56
CA HIS A 38 -5.06 -2.71 -14.72
C HIS A 38 -3.57 -2.64 -14.38
N LEU A 39 -3.20 -3.13 -13.20
CA LEU A 39 -1.81 -3.20 -12.72
C LEU A 39 -1.37 -4.66 -12.64
N GLU A 40 -0.10 -4.94 -12.94
CA GLU A 40 0.48 -6.26 -12.65
C GLU A 40 0.48 -6.48 -11.13
N GLN A 41 0.04 -7.66 -10.68
CA GLN A 41 -0.28 -7.95 -9.28
C GLN A 41 0.93 -7.81 -8.34
N THR A 42 2.09 -8.31 -8.75
CA THR A 42 3.32 -8.22 -7.94
C THR A 42 3.77 -6.77 -7.81
N PHE A 43 3.73 -6.00 -8.89
CA PHE A 43 4.03 -4.57 -8.92
C PHE A 43 3.04 -3.74 -8.10
N ALA A 44 1.75 -4.04 -8.22
CA ALA A 44 0.69 -3.41 -7.44
C ALA A 44 0.90 -3.63 -5.93
N THR A 45 1.29 -4.84 -5.54
CA THR A 45 1.46 -5.25 -4.13
C THR A 45 2.77 -4.75 -3.54
N ASN A 46 3.90 -5.03 -4.21
CA ASN A 46 5.22 -4.85 -3.63
C ASN A 46 5.76 -3.43 -3.80
N TYR A 47 5.26 -2.69 -4.79
CA TYR A 47 5.76 -1.36 -5.11
C TYR A 47 4.68 -0.28 -4.97
N LEU A 48 3.61 -0.34 -5.77
CA LEU A 48 2.62 0.75 -5.80
C LEU A 48 1.83 0.88 -4.49
N GLY A 49 1.54 -0.23 -3.81
CA GLY A 49 0.90 -0.21 -2.48
C GLY A 49 1.75 0.54 -1.45
N PRO A 50 2.97 0.07 -1.14
CA PRO A 50 3.91 0.75 -0.24
C PRO A 50 4.22 2.19 -0.64
N PHE A 51 4.45 2.44 -1.94
CA PHE A 51 4.69 3.78 -2.47
C PHE A 51 3.53 4.72 -2.15
N LEU A 52 2.30 4.32 -2.51
CA LEU A 52 1.12 5.13 -2.25
C LEU A 52 0.89 5.32 -0.74
N LEU A 53 1.02 4.26 0.06
CA LEU A 53 0.83 4.33 1.50
C LEU A 53 1.78 5.35 2.14
N THR A 54 3.07 5.26 1.80
CA THR A 54 4.10 6.15 2.32
C THR A 54 3.80 7.61 1.97
N ASN A 55 3.43 7.90 0.71
CA ASN A 55 3.06 9.26 0.30
C ASN A 55 1.80 9.77 1.01
N LEU A 56 0.79 8.92 1.23
CA LEU A 56 -0.44 9.32 1.92
C LEU A 56 -0.22 9.61 3.42
N LEU A 57 0.75 8.97 4.06
CA LEU A 57 1.03 9.15 5.49
C LEU A 57 2.04 10.28 5.77
N LEU A 58 2.85 10.68 4.78
CA LEU A 58 3.85 11.75 4.96
C LEU A 58 3.30 13.16 4.72
N GLY A 59 2.25 13.32 3.89
CA GLY A 59 1.70 14.62 3.52
C GLY A 59 2.46 15.30 2.38
#